data_AF-A0AA90NCB1-F1
#
_entry.id   AF-A0AA90NCB1-F1
#
_cell.length_a   1.000
_cell.length_b   1.000
_cell.length_c   1.000
_cell.angle_alpha   90.00
_cell.angle_beta   90.00
_cell.angle_gamma   90.00
#
_symmetry.space_group_name_H-M   'P 1'
#
loop_
_entity.id
_entity.type
_entity.pdbx_description
1 polymer ?
#
loop_
_entity_poly.entity_id
_entity_poly.type
_entity_poly.pdbx_seq_one_letter_code
_entity_poly.pdbx_strand_id
1 'polypeptide(L)'
;MNSSLSFDPALLYVHISRWEYQCCGEVPRRGGTVLGALTLYPSHRPGYPAPVVHDWDTRSGLVQIGDVVAQLGHSVTDPYRTDIIISLGWHGHGLPPQVAGRIELLVEETGRYLRGPDGTFTIDPSTVEYREVREATRRPEDRAEPGGPAAPGVVAGIRVTDVHFPTQEEIDARVLREDRDRRTVVLAGPAACFGPTAPEVGGVIEVDLGDVRLSKNGLLSTLTHRVRGEVVRASAMSRPSHSHTGFGARTAQPPERLMVRLVIDPDDAR
;
A
#
# COMPACT_ATOMS: atom_id res chain seq x y z
N MET A 1 -5.94 35.19 -3.57
CA MET A 1 -6.82 35.55 -2.44
C MET A 1 -7.20 34.25 -1.77
N ASN A 2 -6.66 33.99 -0.57
CA ASN A 2 -6.96 32.76 0.16
C ASN A 2 -8.39 32.85 0.69
N SER A 3 -9.33 32.13 0.06
CA SER A 3 -10.62 31.86 0.70
C SER A 3 -10.33 31.23 2.05
N SER A 4 -10.84 31.85 3.12
CA SER A 4 -10.93 31.20 4.42
C SER A 4 -11.71 29.90 4.21
N LEU A 5 -11.02 28.77 4.32
CA LEU A 5 -11.64 27.44 4.26
C LEU A 5 -12.66 27.35 5.40
N SER A 6 -13.96 27.53 5.09
CA SER A 6 -15.03 27.29 6.05
C SER A 6 -15.30 25.79 6.08
N PHE A 7 -14.80 25.12 7.11
CA PHE A 7 -15.11 23.71 7.33
C PHE A 7 -16.51 23.58 7.93
N ASP A 8 -17.33 22.71 7.35
CA ASP A 8 -18.57 22.23 7.95
C ASP A 8 -18.21 21.04 8.86
N PRO A 9 -18.33 21.17 10.20
CA PRO A 9 -17.99 20.10 11.12
C PRO A 9 -18.87 18.85 10.96
N ALA A 10 -19.99 18.93 10.25
CA ALA A 10 -20.83 17.78 9.94
C ALA A 10 -20.33 16.95 8.74
N LEU A 11 -19.25 17.37 8.07
CA LEU A 11 -18.68 16.67 6.92
C LEU A 11 -17.30 16.10 7.24
N LEU A 12 -17.09 14.87 6.79
CA LEU A 12 -15.77 14.27 6.72
C LEU A 12 -15.09 14.72 5.42
N TYR A 13 -13.98 15.44 5.54
CA TYR A 13 -13.18 15.88 4.39
C TYR A 13 -12.13 14.83 4.05
N VAL A 14 -12.22 14.27 2.85
CA VAL A 14 -11.27 13.25 2.35
C VAL A 14 -10.68 13.63 1.01
N HIS A 15 -9.42 13.26 0.79
CA HIS A 15 -8.73 13.35 -0.48
C HIS A 15 -8.98 12.08 -1.29
N ILE A 16 -9.58 12.21 -2.47
CA ILE A 16 -9.74 11.12 -3.43
C ILE A 16 -8.77 11.38 -4.57
N SER A 17 -7.76 10.52 -4.70
CA SER A 17 -6.76 10.71 -5.75
C SER A 17 -7.40 10.52 -7.13
N ARG A 18 -6.84 11.19 -8.13
CA ARG A 18 -7.29 11.07 -9.51
C ARG A 18 -7.21 9.64 -10.04
N TRP A 19 -6.17 8.93 -9.66
CA TRP A 19 -5.96 7.54 -10.07
C TRP A 19 -7.08 6.62 -9.56
N GLU A 20 -7.55 6.84 -8.33
CA GLU A 20 -8.59 6.04 -7.69
C GLU A 20 -9.90 6.01 -8.51
N TYR A 21 -10.42 7.19 -8.89
CA TYR A 21 -11.69 7.30 -9.65
C TYR A 21 -11.55 7.17 -11.18
N GLN A 22 -10.31 7.02 -11.68
CA GLN A 22 -10.05 6.73 -13.09
C GLN A 22 -9.83 5.23 -13.33
N CYS A 23 -9.27 4.50 -12.37
CA CYS A 23 -9.13 3.05 -12.42
C CYS A 23 -10.46 2.37 -12.16
N CYS A 24 -10.98 2.55 -10.94
CA CYS A 24 -11.81 1.52 -10.32
C CYS A 24 -12.93 2.10 -9.45
N GLY A 25 -12.85 3.38 -9.07
CA GLY A 25 -13.96 4.13 -8.46
C GLY A 25 -14.88 4.79 -9.48
N GLU A 26 -16.09 5.15 -9.05
CA GLU A 26 -16.95 6.07 -9.79
C GLU A 26 -16.39 7.49 -9.74
N VAL A 27 -16.67 8.30 -10.76
CA VAL A 27 -16.28 9.72 -10.77
C VAL A 27 -17.02 10.44 -9.65
N PRO A 28 -16.32 11.05 -8.67
CA PRO A 28 -16.97 11.77 -7.60
C PRO A 28 -17.81 12.92 -8.13
N ARG A 29 -19.04 13.03 -7.64
CA ARG A 29 -19.98 14.11 -7.99
C ARG A 29 -20.75 14.56 -6.77
N ARG A 30 -20.97 15.87 -6.67
CA ARG A 30 -21.78 16.47 -5.62
C ARG A 30 -23.20 15.91 -5.67
N GLY A 31 -23.73 15.52 -4.51
CA GLY A 31 -25.00 14.84 -4.34
C GLY A 31 -24.95 13.33 -4.58
N GLY A 32 -23.85 12.79 -5.13
CA GLY A 32 -23.63 11.36 -5.34
C GLY A 32 -23.25 10.62 -4.06
N THR A 33 -23.31 9.30 -4.11
CA THR A 33 -22.88 8.41 -3.03
C THR A 33 -21.43 7.98 -3.23
N VAL A 34 -20.76 7.66 -2.13
CA VAL A 34 -19.42 7.09 -2.14
C VAL A 34 -19.34 5.98 -1.10
N LEU A 35 -18.58 4.94 -1.44
CA LEU A 35 -18.17 3.87 -0.53
C LEU A 35 -16.66 3.71 -0.74
N GLY A 36 -15.86 3.79 0.31
CA GLY A 36 -14.41 3.63 0.19
C GLY A 36 -13.69 3.47 1.51
N ALA A 37 -12.42 3.12 1.43
CA ALA A 37 -11.54 2.89 2.57
C ALA A 37 -10.84 4.16 3.01
N LEU A 38 -10.75 4.40 4.33
CA LEU A 38 -10.04 5.53 4.91
C LEU A 38 -8.59 5.18 5.25
N THR A 39 -7.65 5.90 4.65
CA THR A 39 -6.22 5.76 4.91
C THR A 39 -5.57 7.13 5.13
N LEU A 40 -4.57 7.20 5.99
CA LEU A 40 -3.82 8.41 6.26
C LEU A 40 -2.54 8.46 5.45
N TYR A 41 -2.29 9.62 4.85
CA TYR A 41 -1.05 9.89 4.14
C TYR A 41 -0.46 11.22 4.60
N PRO A 42 0.87 11.41 4.47
CA PRO A 42 1.49 12.70 4.70
C PRO A 42 0.83 13.77 3.83
N SER A 43 0.57 14.93 4.44
CA SER A 43 0.22 16.14 3.72
C SER A 43 1.46 16.96 3.49
N HIS A 44 1.70 17.30 2.22
CA HIS A 44 2.66 18.32 1.84
C HIS A 44 1.97 19.54 1.23
N ARG A 45 0.63 19.57 1.25
CA ARG A 45 -0.19 20.50 0.49
C ARG A 45 -1.06 21.30 1.48
N PRO A 46 -1.18 22.63 1.32
CA PRO A 46 -1.94 23.45 2.25
C PRO A 46 -3.44 23.17 2.08
N GLY A 47 -4.21 23.11 3.16
CA GLY A 47 -5.66 22.99 3.10
C GLY A 47 -6.19 21.55 3.27
N TYR A 48 -7.38 21.46 3.87
CA TYR A 48 -8.05 20.19 4.22
C TYR A 48 -7.15 19.15 4.92
N PRO A 49 -6.45 19.52 6.02
CA PRO A 49 -5.73 18.54 6.83
C PRO A 49 -6.72 17.59 7.52
N ALA A 50 -6.21 16.43 7.95
CA ALA A 50 -6.97 15.59 8.87
C ALA A 50 -7.20 16.32 10.20
N PRO A 51 -8.25 15.96 10.96
CA PRO A 51 -8.41 16.43 12.34
C PRO A 51 -7.24 15.98 13.25
N VAL A 52 -7.29 16.37 14.53
CA VAL A 52 -6.27 15.99 15.51
C VAL A 52 -6.29 14.48 15.76
N VAL A 53 -5.10 13.87 15.82
CA VAL A 53 -4.92 12.47 16.22
C VAL A 53 -5.12 12.34 17.73
N HIS A 54 -6.04 11.45 18.13
CA HIS A 54 -6.36 11.19 19.54
C HIS A 54 -5.72 9.92 20.06
N ASP A 55 -5.63 8.89 19.22
CA ASP A 55 -5.06 7.60 19.59
C ASP A 55 -4.49 6.87 18.36
N TRP A 56 -3.56 5.95 18.60
CA TRP A 56 -2.94 5.12 17.57
C TRP A 56 -2.57 3.75 18.14
N ASP A 57 -3.25 2.72 17.65
CA ASP A 57 -2.86 1.34 17.90
C ASP A 57 -1.77 0.91 16.92
N THR A 58 -0.54 0.82 17.41
CA THR A 58 0.62 0.39 16.61
C THR A 58 0.53 -1.04 16.07
N ARG A 59 -0.26 -1.93 16.70
CA ARG A 59 -0.43 -3.31 16.24
C ARG A 59 -1.34 -3.37 15.01
N SER A 60 -2.51 -2.75 15.09
CA SER A 60 -3.44 -2.72 13.95
C SER A 60 -3.06 -1.65 12.92
N GLY A 61 -2.32 -0.61 13.33
CA GLY A 61 -2.10 0.59 12.52
C GLY A 61 -3.34 1.47 12.39
N LEU A 62 -4.38 1.23 13.20
CA LEU A 62 -5.58 2.08 13.22
C LEU A 62 -5.32 3.32 14.06
N VAL A 63 -5.78 4.47 13.54
CA VAL A 63 -5.59 5.78 14.15
C VAL A 63 -6.94 6.44 14.32
N GLN A 64 -7.21 6.91 15.54
CA GLN A 64 -8.39 7.70 15.86
C GLN A 64 -8.10 9.18 15.62
N ILE A 65 -8.94 9.84 14.82
CA ILE A 65 -8.76 11.22 14.37
C ILE A 65 -10.09 11.95 14.42
N GLY A 66 -10.24 12.91 15.33
CA GLY A 66 -11.57 13.41 15.67
C GLY A 66 -12.53 12.25 15.99
N ASP A 67 -13.67 12.22 15.30
CA ASP A 67 -14.71 11.19 15.47
C ASP A 67 -14.60 10.01 14.50
N VAL A 68 -13.51 9.90 13.73
CA VAL A 68 -13.31 8.82 12.75
C VAL A 68 -12.08 7.98 13.06
N VAL A 69 -12.04 6.77 12.50
CA VAL A 69 -10.86 5.89 12.52
C VAL A 69 -10.41 5.68 11.07
N ALA A 70 -9.10 5.71 10.85
CA ALA A 70 -8.49 5.42 9.56
C ALA A 70 -7.26 4.53 9.72
N GLN A 71 -6.88 3.84 8.64
CA GLN A 71 -5.63 3.08 8.60
C GLN A 71 -4.44 4.02 8.39
N LEU A 72 -3.37 3.84 9.15
CA LEU A 72 -2.10 4.52 8.89
C LEU A 72 -1.51 4.02 7.56
N GLY A 73 -1.26 4.93 6.62
CA GLY A 73 -0.61 4.61 5.37
C GLY A 73 0.89 4.34 5.55
N HIS A 74 1.46 3.55 4.63
CA HIS A 74 2.84 3.07 4.67
C HIS A 74 3.93 4.16 4.71
N SER A 75 3.61 5.38 4.29
CA SER A 75 4.53 6.52 4.29
C SER A 75 4.50 7.36 5.57
N VAL A 76 3.67 6.99 6.56
CA VAL A 76 3.60 7.66 7.86
C VAL A 76 4.17 6.74 8.94
N THR A 77 5.21 7.20 9.64
CA THR A 77 5.85 6.45 10.73
C THR A 77 5.35 6.86 12.12
N ASP A 78 4.95 8.12 12.29
CA ASP A 78 4.37 8.65 13.53
C ASP A 78 3.27 9.66 13.17
N PRO A 79 1.97 9.30 13.37
CA PRO A 79 0.85 10.19 13.04
C PRO A 79 0.77 11.42 13.96
N TYR A 80 1.42 11.42 15.13
CA TYR A 80 1.43 12.58 16.03
C TYR A 80 2.40 13.68 15.60
N ARG A 81 3.37 13.35 14.74
CA ARG A 81 4.45 14.26 14.30
C ARG A 81 4.42 14.57 12.82
N THR A 82 3.44 14.03 12.09
CA THR A 82 3.33 14.16 10.65
C THR A 82 2.06 14.93 10.34
N ASP A 83 2.16 15.98 9.55
CA ASP A 83 0.98 16.59 8.96
C ASP A 83 0.32 15.56 8.05
N ILE A 84 -0.94 15.23 8.29
CA ILE A 84 -1.65 14.14 7.61
C ILE A 84 -2.93 14.61 6.96
N ILE A 85 -3.32 13.90 5.90
CA ILE A 85 -4.63 13.98 5.27
C ILE A 85 -5.35 12.65 5.40
N ILE A 86 -6.68 12.70 5.44
CA ILE A 86 -7.51 11.51 5.25
C ILE A 86 -7.70 11.32 3.75
N SER A 87 -7.31 10.17 3.24
CA SER A 87 -7.59 9.77 1.87
C SER A 87 -8.65 8.70 1.82
N LEU A 88 -9.55 8.81 0.85
CA LEU A 88 -10.51 7.78 0.51
C LEU A 88 -10.07 7.11 -0.79
N GLY A 89 -9.93 5.79 -0.75
CA GLY A 89 -9.52 4.99 -1.90
C GLY A 89 -10.23 3.65 -1.97
N TRP A 90 -10.08 3.00 -3.13
CA TRP A 90 -10.56 1.64 -3.39
C TRP A 90 -9.41 0.64 -3.45
N HIS A 91 -8.17 1.12 -3.55
CA HIS A 91 -6.97 0.30 -3.62
C HIS A 91 -6.17 0.43 -2.32
N GLY A 92 -6.73 -0.14 -1.26
CA GLY A 92 -6.00 -0.33 -0.01
C GLY A 92 -5.36 -1.71 0.04
N HIS A 93 -4.08 -1.77 0.42
CA HIS A 93 -3.55 -2.97 1.07
C HIS A 93 -3.88 -2.89 2.57
N GLY A 94 -4.31 -4.00 3.16
CA GLY A 94 -4.68 -4.06 4.58
C GLY A 94 -6.20 -4.13 4.80
N LEU A 95 -6.64 -3.68 5.98
CA LEU A 95 -8.05 -3.67 6.38
C LEU A 95 -8.42 -2.29 6.94
N PRO A 96 -8.43 -1.25 6.09
CA PRO A 96 -8.85 0.08 6.52
C PRO A 96 -10.35 0.12 6.84
N PRO A 97 -10.78 0.94 7.81
CA PRO A 97 -12.19 1.25 8.01
C PRO A 97 -12.83 1.76 6.72
N GLN A 98 -14.02 1.28 6.41
CA GLN A 98 -14.78 1.70 5.24
C GLN A 98 -15.86 2.68 5.65
N VAL A 99 -16.08 3.69 4.81
CA VAL A 99 -17.17 4.65 4.99
C VAL A 99 -18.07 4.66 3.76
N ALA A 100 -19.37 4.75 4.01
CA ALA A 100 -20.35 5.09 3.01
C ALA A 100 -21.00 6.44 3.35
N GLY A 101 -21.33 7.21 2.33
CA GLY A 101 -21.96 8.50 2.55
C GLY A 101 -22.34 9.23 1.28
N ARG A 102 -22.80 10.46 1.45
CA ARG A 102 -23.15 11.37 0.35
C ARG A 102 -22.14 12.50 0.25
N ILE A 103 -21.70 12.80 -0.97
CA ILE A 103 -20.80 13.91 -1.25
C ILE A 103 -21.62 15.21 -1.23
N GLU A 104 -21.40 16.06 -0.24
CA GLU A 104 -22.10 17.34 -0.07
C GLU A 104 -21.29 18.51 -0.65
N LEU A 105 -19.96 18.37 -0.63
CA LEU A 105 -19.00 19.30 -1.20
C LEU A 105 -17.99 18.53 -2.07
N LEU A 106 -17.61 19.10 -3.20
CA LEU A 106 -16.54 18.57 -4.03
C LEU A 106 -15.65 19.71 -4.53
N VAL A 107 -14.35 19.55 -4.32
CA VAL A 107 -13.35 20.57 -4.63
C VAL A 107 -12.25 19.92 -5.43
N GLU A 108 -12.01 20.41 -6.64
CA GLU A 108 -10.81 20.05 -7.39
C GLU A 108 -9.59 20.70 -6.79
N GLU A 109 -8.55 19.89 -6.66
CA GLU A 109 -7.23 20.35 -6.29
C GLU A 109 -6.33 20.36 -7.52
N THR A 110 -5.68 21.50 -7.77
CA THR A 110 -4.73 21.67 -8.87
C THR A 110 -3.46 22.33 -8.38
N GLY A 111 -2.36 22.15 -9.09
CA GLY A 111 -1.10 22.83 -8.80
C GLY A 111 -0.09 22.67 -9.93
N ARG A 112 1.19 22.76 -9.61
CA ARG A 112 2.29 22.50 -10.54
C ARG A 112 3.25 21.47 -9.98
N TYR A 113 3.83 20.64 -10.85
CA TYR A 113 4.84 19.68 -10.43
C TYR A 113 6.18 20.36 -10.17
N LEU A 114 6.84 19.99 -9.07
CA LEU A 114 8.25 20.23 -8.78
C LEU A 114 9.01 18.93 -8.96
N ARG A 115 10.23 19.03 -9.50
CA ARG A 115 11.16 17.91 -9.56
C ARG A 115 12.07 17.93 -8.33
N GLY A 116 11.99 16.87 -7.54
CA GLY A 116 12.86 16.65 -6.39
C GLY A 116 14.31 16.33 -6.77
N PRO A 117 15.25 16.39 -5.80
CA PRO A 117 16.66 16.08 -6.02
C PRO A 117 16.91 14.64 -6.50
N ASP A 118 16.04 13.71 -6.12
CA ASP A 118 16.04 12.29 -6.50
C ASP A 118 15.35 12.03 -7.85
N GLY A 119 14.87 13.09 -8.51
CA GLY A 119 14.16 13.01 -9.79
C GLY A 119 12.68 12.66 -9.67
N THR A 120 12.14 12.52 -8.45
CA THR A 120 10.70 12.33 -8.22
C THR A 120 9.92 13.62 -8.47
N PHE A 121 8.62 13.50 -8.73
CA PHE A 121 7.75 14.66 -8.91
C PHE A 121 6.81 14.80 -7.72
N THR A 122 6.79 15.99 -7.12
CA THR A 122 5.84 16.39 -6.07
C THR A 122 5.07 17.62 -6.54
N ILE A 123 4.01 18.01 -5.84
CA ILE A 123 3.25 19.22 -6.18
C ILE A 123 3.85 20.39 -5.39
N ASP A 124 4.14 21.51 -6.06
CA ASP A 124 4.56 22.76 -5.41
C ASP A 124 3.45 23.25 -4.47
N PRO A 125 3.65 23.23 -3.14
CA PRO A 125 2.64 23.65 -2.18
C PRO A 125 2.20 25.10 -2.38
N SER A 126 3.08 25.96 -2.90
CA SER A 126 2.78 27.38 -3.13
C SER A 126 1.86 27.63 -4.34
N THR A 127 1.68 26.62 -5.19
CA THR A 127 0.86 26.69 -6.41
C THR A 127 -0.48 25.99 -6.27
N VAL A 128 -0.75 25.40 -5.10
CA VAL A 128 -1.98 24.65 -4.87
C VAL A 128 -3.18 25.58 -4.89
N GLU A 129 -4.15 25.24 -5.75
CA GLU A 129 -5.42 25.93 -5.89
C GLU A 129 -6.57 24.95 -5.68
N TYR A 130 -7.63 25.44 -5.04
CA TYR A 130 -8.85 24.71 -4.75
C TYR A 130 -10.02 25.35 -5.47
N ARG A 131 -10.78 24.55 -6.22
CA ARG A 131 -11.95 25.02 -6.96
C ARG A 131 -13.14 24.10 -6.74
N GLU A 132 -14.25 24.63 -6.24
CA GLU A 132 -15.49 23.87 -6.16
C GLU A 132 -15.96 23.42 -7.55
N VAL A 133 -16.37 22.17 -7.64
CA VAL A 133 -16.91 21.57 -8.86
C VAL A 133 -18.15 20.75 -8.55
N ARG A 134 -18.96 20.49 -9.58
CA ARG A 134 -20.12 19.59 -9.46
C ARG A 134 -19.72 18.12 -9.64
N GLU A 135 -18.70 17.87 -10.45
CA GLU A 135 -18.22 16.54 -10.80
C GLU A 135 -16.71 16.62 -11.03
N ALA A 136 -15.97 15.59 -10.60
CA ALA A 136 -14.52 15.54 -10.75
C ALA A 136 -14.12 15.40 -12.22
N THR A 137 -13.14 16.18 -12.67
CA THR A 137 -12.65 16.08 -14.04
C THR A 137 -11.86 14.78 -14.24
N ARG A 138 -12.28 13.98 -15.22
CA ARG A 138 -11.42 12.94 -15.81
C ARG A 138 -10.40 13.60 -16.73
N ARG A 139 -9.13 13.28 -16.53
CA ARG A 139 -8.01 13.76 -17.34
C ARG A 139 -7.26 12.58 -17.92
N PRO A 140 -6.59 12.71 -19.08
CA PRO A 140 -5.62 11.73 -19.55
C PRO A 140 -4.56 11.47 -18.47
N GLU A 141 -3.86 10.33 -18.55
CA GLU A 141 -2.76 10.03 -17.63
C GLU A 141 -1.78 11.21 -17.55
N ASP A 142 -1.37 11.58 -16.33
CA ASP A 142 -0.50 12.74 -16.16
C ASP A 142 0.89 12.34 -16.65
N ARG A 143 1.44 13.16 -17.55
CA ARG A 143 2.87 13.15 -17.84
C ARG A 143 3.51 14.19 -16.95
N ALA A 144 3.95 13.77 -15.77
CA ALA A 144 4.62 14.66 -14.82
C ALA A 144 5.86 15.26 -15.48
N GLU A 145 5.87 16.60 -15.57
CA GLU A 145 6.98 17.38 -16.12
C GLU A 145 7.25 18.58 -15.20
N PRO A 146 8.52 19.03 -15.06
CA PRO A 146 8.83 20.14 -14.16
C PRO A 146 8.06 21.40 -14.54
N GLY A 147 7.34 22.00 -13.58
CA GLY A 147 6.52 23.20 -13.76
C GLY A 147 5.20 22.98 -14.52
N GLY A 148 4.96 21.75 -15.02
CA GLY A 148 3.74 21.35 -15.69
C GLY A 148 2.54 21.26 -14.74
N PRO A 149 1.31 21.23 -15.27
CA PRO A 149 0.10 21.20 -14.48
C PRO A 149 -0.02 19.87 -13.70
N ALA A 150 -0.37 19.97 -12.42
CA ALA A 150 -0.69 18.83 -11.57
C ALA A 150 -2.18 18.84 -11.22
N ALA A 151 -2.81 17.67 -11.30
CA ALA A 151 -4.19 17.44 -10.89
C ALA A 151 -4.25 16.18 -10.01
N PRO A 152 -3.88 16.29 -8.72
CA PRO A 152 -3.78 15.14 -7.82
C PRO A 152 -5.12 14.44 -7.59
N GLY A 153 -6.24 15.16 -7.75
CA GLY A 153 -7.57 14.62 -7.56
C GLY A 153 -8.52 15.67 -7.00
N VAL A 154 -9.36 15.24 -6.06
CA VAL A 154 -10.40 16.06 -5.44
C VAL A 154 -10.39 15.91 -3.93
N VAL A 155 -10.86 16.94 -3.24
CA VAL A 155 -11.31 16.85 -1.86
C VAL A 155 -12.83 16.74 -1.85
N ALA A 156 -13.36 15.73 -1.19
CA ALA A 156 -14.79 15.52 -1.00
C ALA A 156 -15.16 15.78 0.47
N GLY A 157 -16.16 16.62 0.70
CA GLY A 157 -16.84 16.74 1.99
C GLY A 157 -18.01 15.76 2.02
N ILE A 158 -17.88 14.70 2.82
CA ILE A 158 -18.82 13.57 2.85
C ILE A 158 -19.68 13.66 4.10
N ARG A 159 -21.00 13.62 3.92
CA ARG A 159 -21.93 13.29 5.00
C ARG A 159 -21.96 11.78 5.15
N VAL A 160 -21.25 11.29 6.16
CA VAL A 160 -21.14 9.86 6.45
C VAL A 160 -22.51 9.32 6.89
N THR A 161 -22.91 8.20 6.33
CA THR A 161 -24.16 7.51 6.67
C THR A 161 -23.93 6.13 7.26
N ASP A 162 -22.78 5.51 6.95
CA ASP A 162 -22.41 4.21 7.49
C ASP A 162 -20.89 4.10 7.60
N VAL A 163 -20.44 3.33 8.60
CA VAL A 163 -19.03 3.06 8.86
C VAL A 163 -18.87 1.59 9.23
N HIS A 164 -17.96 0.92 8.54
CA HIS A 164 -17.56 -0.44 8.85
C HIS A 164 -16.13 -0.44 9.38
N PHE A 165 -15.98 -0.93 10.61
CA PHE A 165 -14.68 -1.14 11.24
C PHE A 165 -14.26 -2.61 11.10
N PRO A 166 -12.97 -2.88 10.88
CA PRO A 166 -12.45 -4.24 10.90
C PRO A 166 -12.69 -4.89 12.27
N THR A 167 -13.08 -6.15 12.27
CA THR A 167 -13.18 -6.96 13.48
C THR A 167 -11.79 -7.33 14.01
N GLN A 168 -11.71 -7.72 15.29
CA GLN A 168 -10.44 -8.18 15.87
C GLN A 168 -9.90 -9.43 15.16
N GLU A 169 -10.79 -10.35 14.74
CA GLU A 169 -10.41 -11.55 14.00
C GLU A 169 -9.77 -11.20 12.64
N GLU A 170 -10.36 -10.24 11.93
CA GLU A 170 -9.82 -9.74 10.66
C GLU A 170 -8.45 -9.07 10.86
N ILE A 171 -8.29 -8.26 11.91
CA ILE A 171 -7.02 -7.64 12.27
C ILE A 171 -5.96 -8.72 12.56
N ASP A 172 -6.30 -9.72 13.37
CA ASP A 172 -5.37 -10.79 13.74
C ASP A 172 -4.97 -11.65 12.54
N ALA A 173 -5.92 -11.97 11.66
CA ALA A 173 -5.66 -12.69 10.41
C ALA A 173 -4.72 -11.91 9.48
N ARG A 174 -4.88 -10.58 9.40
CA ARG A 174 -3.97 -9.71 8.64
C ARG A 174 -2.58 -9.67 9.25
N VAL A 175 -2.47 -9.45 10.56
CA VAL A 175 -1.17 -9.39 11.25
C VAL A 175 -0.40 -10.71 11.05
N LEU A 176 -1.09 -11.85 11.16
CA LEU A 176 -0.49 -13.16 10.91
C LEU A 176 -0.01 -13.32 9.45
N ARG A 177 -0.78 -12.81 8.49
CA ARG A 177 -0.40 -12.82 7.07
C ARG A 177 0.82 -11.95 6.81
N GLU A 178 0.85 -10.73 7.36
CA GLU A 178 1.97 -9.80 7.22
C GLU A 178 3.24 -10.36 7.86
N ASP A 179 3.16 -10.97 9.04
CA ASP A 179 4.28 -11.67 9.66
C ASP A 179 4.79 -12.81 8.77
N ARG A 180 3.89 -13.64 8.24
CA ARG A 180 4.25 -14.72 7.31
C ARG A 180 4.92 -14.19 6.05
N ASP A 181 4.40 -13.11 5.45
CA ASP A 181 4.98 -12.50 4.26
C ASP A 181 6.36 -11.88 4.55
N ARG A 182 6.55 -11.24 5.72
CA ARG A 182 7.86 -10.71 6.14
C ARG A 182 8.91 -11.80 6.30
N ARG A 183 8.50 -12.97 6.81
CA ARG A 183 9.35 -14.15 6.95
C ARG A 183 9.52 -14.94 5.66
N THR A 184 8.84 -14.56 4.59
CA THR A 184 8.92 -15.29 3.33
C THR A 184 10.07 -14.78 2.48
N VAL A 185 10.94 -15.70 2.06
CA VAL A 185 12.02 -15.46 1.10
C VAL A 185 11.79 -16.24 -0.19
N VAL A 186 12.22 -15.67 -1.30
CA VAL A 186 12.30 -16.35 -2.60
C VAL A 186 13.76 -16.68 -2.85
N LEU A 187 14.04 -17.97 -2.99
CA LEU A 187 15.37 -18.53 -3.19
C LEU A 187 15.44 -19.14 -4.59
N ALA A 188 16.52 -18.88 -5.31
CA ALA A 188 16.75 -19.47 -6.63
C ALA A 188 18.19 -19.98 -6.75
N GLY A 189 18.39 -21.25 -7.08
CA GLY A 189 19.73 -21.84 -7.15
C GLY A 189 19.74 -23.32 -7.50
N PRO A 190 20.91 -23.97 -7.40
CA PRO A 190 21.05 -25.41 -7.64
C PRO A 190 20.13 -26.23 -6.73
N ALA A 191 19.52 -27.30 -7.26
CA ALA A 191 18.62 -28.14 -6.46
C ALA A 191 19.30 -28.74 -5.21
N ALA A 192 20.61 -29.01 -5.30
CA ALA A 192 21.42 -29.51 -4.19
C ALA A 192 21.46 -28.56 -2.97
N CYS A 193 21.19 -27.26 -3.15
CA CYS A 193 21.10 -26.30 -2.05
C CYS A 193 19.83 -26.47 -1.20
N PHE A 194 18.83 -27.19 -1.70
CA PHE A 194 17.53 -27.40 -1.05
C PHE A 194 17.37 -28.81 -0.48
N GLY A 195 18.45 -29.60 -0.46
CA GLY A 195 18.47 -30.98 0.03
C GLY A 195 18.60 -32.04 -1.05
N PRO A 196 18.54 -33.33 -0.66
CA PRO A 196 18.75 -34.46 -1.57
C PRO A 196 17.55 -34.72 -2.50
N THR A 197 16.37 -34.21 -2.15
CA THR A 197 15.12 -34.39 -2.90
C THR A 197 14.51 -33.03 -3.22
N ALA A 198 13.78 -32.95 -4.33
CA ALA A 198 13.04 -31.73 -4.67
C ALA A 198 12.05 -31.39 -3.54
N PRO A 199 12.03 -30.15 -3.03
CA PRO A 199 11.13 -29.76 -1.95
C PRO A 199 9.66 -29.88 -2.35
N GLU A 200 8.83 -30.34 -1.41
CA GLU A 200 7.38 -30.43 -1.57
C GLU A 200 6.68 -29.26 -0.90
N VAL A 201 5.58 -28.79 -1.50
CA VAL A 201 4.78 -27.71 -0.92
C VAL A 201 4.17 -28.17 0.40
N GLY A 202 4.29 -27.35 1.45
CA GLY A 202 3.94 -27.68 2.83
C GLY A 202 5.03 -28.45 3.59
N GLY A 203 6.08 -28.91 2.91
CA GLY A 203 7.24 -29.55 3.54
C GLY A 203 8.12 -28.54 4.27
N VAL A 204 8.86 -29.02 5.27
CA VAL A 204 9.85 -28.21 6.00
C VAL A 204 11.25 -28.60 5.53
N ILE A 205 12.06 -27.59 5.17
CA ILE A 205 13.44 -27.79 4.74
C ILE A 205 14.38 -26.91 5.55
N GLU A 206 15.65 -27.32 5.63
CA GLU A 206 16.75 -26.49 6.10
C GLU A 206 17.55 -26.00 4.89
N VAL A 207 17.83 -24.69 4.84
CA VAL A 207 18.60 -24.07 3.75
C VAL A 207 19.67 -23.17 4.33
N ASP A 208 20.89 -23.28 3.81
CA ASP A 208 21.98 -22.37 4.13
C ASP A 208 21.86 -21.09 3.30
N LEU A 209 21.38 -20.00 3.91
CA LEU A 209 21.23 -18.71 3.22
C LEU A 209 22.58 -18.02 2.97
N GLY A 210 23.69 -18.53 3.53
CA GLY A 210 25.04 -18.10 3.22
C GLY A 210 25.62 -18.71 1.93
N ASP A 211 24.95 -19.70 1.34
CA ASP A 211 25.43 -20.34 0.10
C ASP A 211 25.44 -19.35 -1.06
N VAL A 212 26.64 -19.01 -1.55
CA VAL A 212 26.87 -18.06 -2.65
C VAL A 212 26.22 -18.46 -3.97
N ARG A 213 25.76 -19.71 -4.11
CA ARG A 213 25.05 -20.22 -5.29
C ARG A 213 23.56 -19.87 -5.28
N LEU A 214 23.02 -19.41 -4.14
CA LEU A 214 21.64 -18.97 -4.01
C LEU A 214 21.49 -17.49 -4.32
N SER A 215 20.55 -17.18 -5.21
CA SER A 215 19.96 -15.85 -5.32
C SER A 215 18.81 -15.74 -4.33
N LYS A 216 18.75 -14.62 -3.60
CA LYS A 216 17.79 -14.37 -2.52
C LYS A 216 17.02 -13.09 -2.79
N ASN A 217 15.71 -13.14 -2.59
CA ASN A 217 14.83 -11.97 -2.63
C ASN A 217 13.84 -12.05 -1.46
N GLY A 218 13.47 -10.90 -0.90
CA GLY A 218 12.63 -10.76 0.29
C GLY A 218 13.32 -9.96 1.40
N LEU A 219 12.56 -9.66 2.46
CA LEU A 219 13.05 -8.83 3.57
C LEU A 219 14.19 -9.49 4.35
N LEU A 220 14.19 -10.82 4.44
CA LEU A 220 15.22 -11.61 5.11
C LEU A 220 16.32 -12.09 4.15
N SER A 221 16.46 -11.46 2.98
CA SER A 221 17.49 -11.83 1.99
C SER A 221 18.93 -11.61 2.49
N THR A 222 19.12 -10.78 3.51
CA THR A 222 20.42 -10.48 4.12
C THR A 222 20.92 -11.56 5.09
N LEU A 223 20.07 -12.48 5.53
CA LEU A 223 20.48 -13.59 6.39
C LEU A 223 21.53 -14.47 5.69
N THR A 224 22.53 -14.92 6.43
CA THR A 224 23.67 -15.70 5.92
C THR A 224 23.91 -17.00 6.68
N HIS A 225 23.04 -17.35 7.62
CA HIS A 225 23.07 -18.61 8.35
C HIS A 225 22.09 -19.64 7.79
N ARG A 226 22.15 -20.85 8.33
CA ARG A 226 21.20 -21.92 8.01
C ARG A 226 19.88 -21.65 8.72
N VAL A 227 18.79 -21.73 7.96
CA VAL A 227 17.42 -21.50 8.47
C VAL A 227 16.55 -22.70 8.16
N ARG A 228 15.58 -22.95 9.03
CA ARG A 228 14.47 -23.86 8.81
C ARG A 228 13.26 -23.08 8.30
N GLY A 229 12.50 -23.69 7.39
CA GLY A 229 11.28 -23.06 6.90
C GLY A 229 10.33 -23.97 6.13
N GLU A 230 9.09 -23.51 5.99
CA GLU A 230 8.00 -24.16 5.28
C GLU A 230 7.99 -23.75 3.79
N VAL A 231 7.96 -24.74 2.89
CA VAL A 231 7.94 -24.53 1.45
C VAL A 231 6.53 -24.12 1.02
N VAL A 232 6.34 -22.86 0.64
CA VAL A 232 5.06 -22.35 0.08
C VAL A 232 4.93 -22.72 -1.39
N ARG A 233 6.04 -22.73 -2.11
CA ARG A 233 6.07 -23.05 -3.54
C ARG A 233 7.45 -23.53 -3.94
N ALA A 234 7.51 -24.54 -4.78
CA ALA A 234 8.74 -25.01 -5.40
C ALA A 234 8.51 -25.25 -6.89
N SER A 235 9.42 -24.81 -7.75
CA SER A 235 9.38 -25.17 -9.17
C SER A 235 10.76 -25.28 -9.79
N ALA A 236 10.83 -26.15 -10.79
CA ALA A 236 11.98 -26.29 -11.66
C ALA A 236 12.19 -25.01 -12.48
N MET A 237 13.43 -24.57 -12.59
CA MET A 237 13.82 -23.50 -13.49
C MET A 237 14.26 -24.09 -14.83
N SER A 238 13.55 -23.77 -15.91
CA SER A 238 13.95 -24.16 -17.27
C SER A 238 14.94 -23.12 -17.82
N ARG A 239 16.25 -23.42 -17.76
CA ARG A 239 17.39 -22.64 -18.31
C ARG A 239 17.69 -21.28 -17.65
N PRO A 240 18.96 -20.81 -17.72
CA PRO A 240 19.36 -19.51 -17.18
C PRO A 240 18.84 -18.41 -18.11
N SER A 241 17.68 -17.83 -17.79
CA SER A 241 17.27 -16.56 -18.38
C SER A 241 17.34 -15.47 -17.30
N HIS A 242 17.84 -14.30 -17.68
CA HIS A 242 17.99 -13.13 -16.81
C HIS A 242 16.64 -12.46 -16.45
N SER A 243 15.51 -13.13 -16.69
CA SER A 243 14.15 -12.61 -16.46
C SER A 243 13.28 -13.69 -15.78
N HIS A 244 12.95 -13.46 -14.51
CA HIS A 244 12.34 -14.45 -13.61
C HIS A 244 10.80 -14.46 -13.70
N THR A 245 10.24 -14.95 -14.81
CA THR A 245 8.78 -15.02 -14.98
C THR A 245 8.32 -16.45 -15.27
N GLY A 246 8.09 -17.26 -14.23
CA GLY A 246 7.24 -18.45 -14.35
C GLY A 246 7.66 -19.65 -13.52
N PHE A 247 6.64 -20.37 -13.02
CA PHE A 247 6.76 -21.67 -12.36
C PHE A 247 6.30 -22.74 -13.36
N GLY A 248 7.20 -23.64 -13.78
CA GLY A 248 6.93 -24.69 -14.78
C GLY A 248 6.62 -26.07 -14.19
N ALA A 249 6.00 -26.95 -14.99
CA ALA A 249 5.60 -28.31 -14.60
C ALA A 249 6.80 -29.28 -14.42
N ARG A 250 6.63 -30.29 -13.55
CA ARG A 250 7.64 -31.32 -13.22
C ARG A 250 8.00 -32.19 -14.44
N THR A 251 9.30 -32.36 -14.71
CA THR A 251 9.86 -33.34 -15.67
C THR A 251 10.50 -34.53 -14.91
N ALA A 252 10.76 -35.64 -15.62
CA ALA A 252 11.21 -36.92 -15.05
C ALA A 252 12.68 -36.97 -14.57
N GLN A 253 13.47 -35.92 -14.84
CA GLN A 253 14.81 -35.75 -14.25
C GLN A 253 14.74 -34.76 -13.09
N PRO A 254 15.47 -34.99 -11.98
CA PRO A 254 15.56 -34.02 -10.90
C PRO A 254 16.06 -32.70 -11.50
N PRO A 255 15.33 -31.58 -11.31
CA PRO A 255 15.70 -30.32 -11.93
C PRO A 255 17.06 -29.86 -11.41
N GLU A 256 17.94 -29.38 -12.29
CA GLU A 256 19.26 -28.90 -11.86
C GLU A 256 19.17 -27.63 -11.00
N ARG A 257 18.13 -26.82 -11.22
CA ARG A 257 17.87 -25.57 -10.50
C ARG A 257 16.42 -25.45 -10.09
N LEU A 258 16.21 -24.88 -8.92
CA LEU A 258 14.91 -24.66 -8.32
C LEU A 258 14.73 -23.20 -7.96
N MET A 259 13.47 -22.74 -8.05
CA MET A 259 12.99 -21.56 -7.37
C MET A 259 12.04 -21.99 -6.26
N VAL A 260 12.34 -21.59 -5.03
CA VAL A 260 11.62 -21.98 -3.82
C VAL A 260 11.17 -20.72 -3.07
N ARG A 261 9.88 -20.64 -2.77
CA ARG A 261 9.32 -19.66 -1.84
C ARG A 261 9.21 -20.33 -0.47
N LEU A 262 9.94 -19.82 0.50
CA LEU A 262 10.13 -20.42 1.83
C LEU A 262 9.66 -19.44 2.91
N VAL A 263 8.78 -19.85 3.82
CA VAL A 263 8.51 -19.11 5.06
C VAL A 263 9.51 -19.57 6.11
N ILE A 264 10.39 -18.68 6.55
CA ILE A 264 11.38 -18.97 7.58
C ILE A 264 10.70 -19.09 8.95
N ASP A 265 11.12 -20.07 9.75
CA ASP A 265 10.62 -20.25 11.12
C ASP A 265 10.92 -19.00 11.97
N PRO A 266 10.02 -18.58 12.88
CA PRO A 266 10.19 -17.33 13.64
C PRO A 266 11.51 -17.26 14.45
N ASP A 267 11.99 -18.41 14.91
CA ASP A 267 13.21 -18.51 15.72
C ASP A 267 14.49 -18.29 14.88
N ASP A 268 14.43 -18.57 13.58
CA ASP A 268 15.56 -18.43 12.64
C ASP A 268 15.53 -17.10 11.87
N ALA A 269 14.46 -16.32 12.00
CA ALA A 269 14.23 -15.05 11.29
C ALA A 269 14.92 -13.83 11.93
N ARG A 270 15.82 -14.03 12.91
CA ARG A 270 16.50 -12.99 13.69
C ARG A 270 17.95 -12.76 13.28
#